data_AF-L5JVY3-F1
#
_entry.id   AF-L5JVY3-F1
#
_cell.length_a   1.000
_cell.length_b   1.000
_cell.length_c   1.000
_cell.angle_alpha   90.00
_cell.angle_beta   90.00
_cell.angle_gamma   90.00
#
_symmetry.space_group_name_H-M   'P 1'
#
loop_
_entity.id
_entity.type
_entity.pdbx_description
1 polymer ?
#
loop_
_entity_poly.entity_id
_entity_poly.type
_entity_poly.pdbx_seq_one_letter_code
_entity_poly.pdbx_strand_id
1 'polypeptide(L)'
;MSGWRCLISVSFLLTILLELTYQGPPAPLLMMSYSMRSTVVFHCAHTLVASVLLNPHAEAHEAIFDLDLPHLAFISNFTMTINNTVYIAEVKEKHQAKKIYEEVHQQGKTAAHVGIRDRESEKFRISTNLAAGTEGPFTLAYEKLLQGHQG
;
A
#
# COMPACT_ATOMS: atom_id res chain seq x y z
N MET A 1 17.61 21.25 -52.80
CA MET A 1 18.27 21.52 -51.50
C MET A 1 17.25 21.76 -50.37
N SER A 2 16.15 20.99 -50.28
CA SER A 2 15.04 21.25 -49.35
C SER A 2 14.72 20.09 -48.39
N GLY A 3 15.24 18.89 -48.59
CA GLY A 3 14.91 17.71 -47.78
C GLY A 3 15.51 17.70 -46.37
N TRP A 4 16.70 18.25 -46.17
CA TRP A 4 17.39 18.21 -44.87
C TRP A 4 16.91 19.25 -43.85
N ARG A 5 16.31 20.37 -44.30
CA ARG A 5 15.75 21.38 -43.40
C ARG A 5 14.47 20.87 -42.70
N CYS A 6 13.73 19.98 -43.36
CA CYS A 6 12.50 19.40 -42.84
C CYS A 6 12.78 18.34 -41.75
N LEU A 7 13.78 17.48 -41.96
CA LEU A 7 14.15 16.43 -40.99
C LEU A 7 14.69 17.00 -39.66
N ILE A 8 15.44 18.11 -39.71
CA ILE A 8 15.92 18.79 -38.50
C ILE A 8 14.74 19.38 -37.72
N SER A 9 13.75 19.97 -38.41
CA SER A 9 12.56 20.55 -37.78
C SER A 9 11.66 19.49 -37.13
N VAL A 10 11.50 18.33 -37.75
CA VAL A 10 10.69 17.22 -37.21
C VAL A 10 11.39 16.58 -36.00
N SER A 11 12.71 16.42 -36.04
CA SER A 11 13.50 15.90 -34.92
C SER A 11 13.43 16.83 -33.69
N PHE A 12 13.53 18.15 -33.89
CA PHE A 12 13.43 19.14 -32.82
C PHE A 12 12.03 19.22 -32.19
N LEU A 13 10.97 19.06 -32.99
CA LEU A 13 9.60 18.99 -32.48
C LEU A 13 9.34 17.69 -31.73
N LEU A 14 9.92 16.57 -32.18
CA LEU A 14 9.79 15.27 -31.51
C LEU A 14 10.53 15.25 -30.17
N THR A 15 11.71 15.89 -30.06
CA THR A 15 12.40 16.02 -28.78
C THR A 15 11.63 16.91 -27.81
N ILE A 16 11.09 18.04 -28.25
CA ILE A 16 10.24 18.89 -27.38
C ILE A 16 9.00 18.13 -26.93
N LEU A 17 8.36 17.35 -27.81
CA LEU A 17 7.21 16.52 -27.43
C LEU A 17 7.59 15.44 -26.41
N LEU A 18 8.74 14.80 -26.59
CA LEU A 18 9.26 13.79 -25.65
C LEU A 18 9.54 14.41 -24.28
N GLU A 19 10.16 15.59 -24.22
CA GLU A 19 10.43 16.35 -22.98
C GLU A 19 9.13 16.83 -22.29
N LEU A 20 8.11 17.24 -23.06
CA LEU A 20 6.81 17.64 -22.50
C LEU A 20 6.00 16.47 -21.95
N THR A 21 6.30 15.24 -22.38
CA THR A 21 5.66 14.01 -21.90
C THR A 21 6.51 13.22 -20.89
N TYR A 22 7.76 13.62 -20.66
CA TYR A 22 8.64 12.98 -19.68
C TYR A 22 8.25 13.44 -18.28
N GLN A 23 7.13 12.91 -17.79
CA GLN A 23 6.89 12.87 -16.36
C GLN A 23 7.89 11.85 -15.81
N GLY A 24 8.91 12.35 -15.09
CA GLY A 24 9.80 11.50 -14.30
C GLY A 24 9.00 10.57 -13.37
N PRO A 25 9.64 9.58 -12.73
CA PRO A 25 8.95 8.65 -11.85
C PRO A 25 8.05 9.42 -10.88
N PRO A 26 6.76 9.03 -10.74
CA PRO A 26 5.81 9.75 -9.90
C PRO A 26 6.42 9.91 -8.51
N ALA A 27 6.46 11.15 -8.05
CA ALA A 27 7.05 11.47 -6.77
C ALA A 27 6.33 10.68 -5.65
N PRO A 28 7.05 10.28 -4.59
CA PRO A 28 6.47 9.45 -3.55
C PRO A 28 5.47 10.23 -2.71
N LEU A 29 4.46 9.53 -2.21
CA LEU A 29 3.56 10.04 -1.17
C LEU A 29 4.35 10.40 0.10
N LEU A 30 3.83 11.33 0.90
CA LEU A 30 4.47 11.78 2.13
C LEU A 30 3.94 11.00 3.34
N MET A 31 4.83 10.41 4.14
CA MET A 31 4.43 9.80 5.42
C MET A 31 4.36 10.86 6.52
N MET A 32 3.15 11.29 6.85
CA MET A 32 2.89 12.34 7.85
C MET A 32 3.07 11.83 9.27
N SER A 33 2.67 10.59 9.53
CA SER A 33 2.91 9.94 10.81
C SER A 33 3.02 8.42 10.68
N TYR A 34 3.73 7.81 11.63
CA TYR A 34 3.82 6.38 11.82
C TYR A 34 3.99 6.09 13.31
N SER A 35 3.25 5.12 13.82
CA SER A 35 3.40 4.63 15.18
C SER A 35 3.13 3.14 15.26
N MET A 36 3.90 2.47 16.11
CA MET A 36 3.74 1.05 16.41
C MET A 36 3.79 0.90 17.92
N ARG A 37 2.77 0.28 18.50
CA ARG A 37 2.68 0.01 19.93
C ARG A 37 2.37 -1.45 20.14
N SER A 38 3.12 -2.11 20.99
CA SER A 38 2.90 -3.50 21.34
C SER A 38 2.76 -3.65 22.84
N THR A 39 1.77 -4.43 23.29
CA THR A 39 1.52 -4.75 24.70
C THR A 39 1.48 -6.25 24.85
N VAL A 40 2.25 -6.78 25.80
CA VAL A 40 2.33 -8.21 26.07
C VAL A 40 1.54 -8.54 27.33
N VAL A 41 0.56 -9.43 27.20
CA VAL A 41 -0.30 -9.88 28.30
C VAL A 41 -0.36 -11.40 28.25
N PHE A 42 -0.01 -12.08 29.34
CA PHE A 42 -0.04 -13.54 29.46
C PHE A 42 0.39 -14.25 28.17
N HIS A 43 1.64 -14.07 27.73
CA HIS A 43 2.22 -14.65 26.49
C HIS A 43 1.58 -14.24 25.15
N CYS A 44 0.62 -13.33 25.09
CA CYS A 44 0.10 -12.76 23.85
C CYS A 44 0.63 -11.34 23.63
N ALA A 45 1.21 -11.07 22.47
CA ALA A 45 1.60 -9.74 22.03
C ALA A 45 0.48 -9.13 21.17
N HIS A 46 -0.17 -8.09 21.67
CA HIS A 46 -1.14 -7.28 20.93
C HIS A 46 -0.44 -6.06 20.35
N THR A 47 -0.45 -5.91 19.04
CA THR A 47 0.26 -4.84 18.34
C THR A 47 -0.69 -3.99 17.50
N LEU A 48 -0.57 -2.68 17.67
CA LEU A 48 -1.27 -1.67 16.89
C LEU A 48 -0.26 -0.89 16.06
N VAL A 49 -0.46 -0.88 14.75
CA VAL A 49 0.30 -0.07 13.78
C VAL A 49 -0.65 0.98 13.21
N ALA A 50 -0.24 2.24 13.22
CA ALA A 50 -1.00 3.33 12.63
C ALA A 50 -0.07 4.20 11.77
N SER A 51 -0.52 4.58 10.58
CA SER A 51 0.20 5.51 9.70
C SER A 51 -0.76 6.46 9.00
N VAL A 52 -0.24 7.61 8.58
CA VAL A 52 -0.97 8.59 7.75
C VAL A 52 -0.10 8.93 6.55
N LEU A 53 -0.59 8.64 5.36
CA LEU A 53 0.04 9.04 4.10
C LEU A 53 -0.70 10.24 3.51
N LEU A 54 0.02 11.23 3.00
CA LEU A 54 -0.52 12.38 2.28
C LEU A 54 -0.14 12.25 0.80
N ASN A 55 -1.10 12.49 -0.08
CA ASN A 55 -0.85 12.72 -1.50
C ASN A 55 -0.66 14.22 -1.77
N PRO A 56 0.57 14.74 -1.91
CA PRO A 56 0.79 16.16 -2.20
C PRO A 56 0.60 16.50 -3.69
N HIS A 57 0.31 15.51 -4.54
CA HIS A 57 0.23 15.70 -5.99
C HIS A 57 -1.15 16.23 -6.43
N ALA A 58 -1.19 16.78 -7.65
CA ALA A 58 -2.40 17.28 -8.28
C ALA A 58 -3.32 16.18 -8.83
N GLU A 59 -2.84 14.93 -8.85
CA GLU A 59 -3.55 13.76 -9.38
C GLU A 59 -3.63 12.66 -8.34
N ALA A 60 -4.56 11.71 -8.53
CA ALA A 60 -4.67 10.55 -7.66
C ALA A 60 -3.42 9.68 -7.78
N HIS A 61 -2.89 9.23 -6.63
CA HIS A 61 -1.69 8.39 -6.56
C HIS A 61 -1.96 7.15 -5.70
N GLU A 62 -1.34 6.03 -6.07
CA GLU A 62 -1.45 4.78 -5.32
C GLU A 62 -0.68 4.89 -3.99
N ALA A 63 -1.40 4.72 -2.89
CA ALA A 63 -0.87 4.50 -1.56
C ALA A 63 -0.76 3.01 -1.26
N ILE A 64 0.39 2.60 -0.75
CA ILE A 64 0.66 1.22 -0.39
C ILE A 64 0.94 1.15 1.12
N PHE A 65 0.11 0.42 1.83
CA PHE A 65 0.38 -0.01 3.20
C PHE A 65 0.99 -1.42 3.13
N ASP A 66 2.26 -1.54 3.51
CA ASP A 66 3.04 -2.77 3.39
C ASP A 66 3.76 -3.06 4.72
N LEU A 67 3.47 -4.21 5.33
CA LEU A 67 4.04 -4.61 6.61
C LEU A 67 4.37 -6.11 6.62
N ASP A 68 5.57 -6.43 7.10
CA ASP A 68 5.93 -7.81 7.44
C ASP A 68 5.34 -8.16 8.82
N LEU A 69 4.38 -9.08 8.81
CA LEU A 69 3.82 -9.67 10.01
C LEU A 69 4.68 -10.85 10.47
N PRO A 70 4.87 -11.03 11.78
CA PRO A 70 5.47 -12.25 12.29
C PRO A 70 4.66 -13.49 11.87
N HIS A 71 5.33 -14.62 11.60
CA HIS A 71 4.64 -15.88 11.30
C HIS A 71 3.65 -16.26 12.41
N LEU A 72 2.48 -16.72 11.97
CA LEU A 72 1.31 -17.04 12.81
C LEU A 72 0.69 -15.85 13.56
N ALA A 73 1.01 -14.61 13.16
CA ALA A 73 0.26 -13.45 13.64
C ALA A 73 -1.18 -13.49 13.12
N PHE A 74 -2.13 -13.25 14.01
CA PHE A 74 -3.54 -13.12 13.69
C PHE A 74 -3.89 -11.64 13.54
N ILE A 75 -4.33 -11.21 12.36
CA ILE A 75 -4.82 -9.84 12.15
C ILE A 75 -6.22 -9.75 12.79
N SER A 76 -6.42 -8.88 13.77
CA SER A 76 -7.71 -8.72 14.44
C SER A 76 -8.52 -7.56 13.87
N ASN A 77 -7.87 -6.54 13.32
CA ASN A 77 -8.54 -5.42 12.67
C ASN A 77 -7.63 -4.77 11.63
N PHE A 78 -8.22 -4.33 10.52
CA PHE A 78 -7.59 -3.33 9.69
C PHE A 78 -8.63 -2.28 9.28
N THR A 79 -8.26 -1.02 9.38
CA THR A 79 -9.10 0.13 9.03
C THR A 79 -8.29 1.09 8.16
N MET A 80 -8.89 1.56 7.06
CA MET A 80 -8.37 2.68 6.29
C MET A 80 -9.43 3.76 6.16
N THR A 81 -9.03 5.02 6.11
CA THR A 81 -9.94 6.14 5.82
C THR A 81 -9.50 6.80 4.52
N ILE A 82 -10.41 6.92 3.55
CA ILE A 82 -10.18 7.60 2.27
C ILE A 82 -11.35 8.53 2.03
N ASN A 83 -11.10 9.80 1.74
CA ASN A 83 -12.14 10.80 1.46
C ASN A 83 -13.26 10.79 2.54
N ASN A 84 -12.87 10.78 3.82
CA ASN A 84 -13.78 10.70 4.97
C ASN A 84 -14.65 9.44 5.07
N THR A 85 -14.44 8.45 4.20
CA THR A 85 -15.11 7.14 4.28
C THR A 85 -14.19 6.15 4.98
N VAL A 86 -14.70 5.55 6.06
CA VAL A 86 -13.99 4.52 6.83
C VAL A 86 -14.28 3.16 6.20
N TYR A 87 -13.23 2.48 5.77
CA TYR A 87 -13.28 1.11 5.27
C TYR A 87 -12.65 0.19 6.32
N ILE A 88 -13.46 -0.67 6.90
CA ILE A 88 -13.02 -1.71 7.83
C ILE A 88 -12.85 -2.99 7.00
N ALA A 89 -11.66 -3.55 6.99
CA ALA A 89 -11.43 -4.82 6.31
C ALA A 89 -12.12 -5.94 7.08
N GLU A 90 -12.89 -6.74 6.36
CA GLU A 90 -13.45 -7.97 6.90
C GLU A 90 -12.33 -9.02 6.99
N VAL A 91 -11.90 -9.32 8.21
CA VAL A 91 -10.90 -10.36 8.45
C VAL A 91 -11.59 -11.72 8.33
N LYS A 92 -11.22 -12.49 7.31
CA LYS A 92 -11.64 -13.89 7.12
C LYS A 92 -10.45 -14.82 7.27
N GLU A 93 -10.74 -16.09 7.54
CA GLU A 93 -9.74 -17.15 7.54
C GLU A 93 -8.96 -17.19 6.21
N LYS A 94 -7.66 -17.47 6.25
CA LYS A 94 -6.71 -17.35 5.13
C LYS A 94 -7.20 -17.95 3.81
N HIS A 95 -7.84 -19.13 3.84
CA HIS A 95 -8.38 -19.76 2.64
C HIS A 95 -9.59 -19.04 2.04
N GLN A 96 -10.48 -18.52 2.89
CA GLN A 96 -11.63 -17.73 2.45
C GLN A 96 -11.20 -16.35 1.97
N ALA A 97 -10.25 -15.72 2.66
CA ALA A 97 -9.67 -14.44 2.28
C ALA A 97 -9.00 -14.49 0.90
N LYS A 98 -8.25 -15.57 0.59
CA LYS A 98 -7.62 -15.75 -0.73
C LYS A 98 -8.64 -15.79 -1.87
N LYS A 99 -9.73 -16.55 -1.69
CA LYS A 99 -10.79 -16.67 -2.70
C LYS A 99 -11.49 -15.32 -2.94
N ILE A 100 -11.79 -14.58 -1.86
CA ILE A 100 -12.41 -13.26 -1.94
C ILE A 100 -11.45 -12.24 -2.61
N TYR A 101 -10.15 -12.28 -2.29
CA TYR A 101 -9.16 -11.43 -2.96
C TYR A 101 -9.15 -11.66 -4.48
N GLU A 102 -9.10 -12.92 -4.92
CA GLU A 102 -9.09 -13.27 -6.35
C GLU A 102 -10.36 -12.78 -7.06
N GLU A 103 -11.54 -12.92 -6.42
CA GLU A 103 -12.83 -12.45 -6.95
C GLU A 103 -12.93 -10.91 -7.02
N VAL A 104 -12.42 -10.20 -6.02
CA VAL A 104 -12.52 -8.73 -5.91
C VAL A 104 -11.47 -8.02 -6.76
N HIS A 105 -10.25 -8.59 -6.88
CA HIS A 105 -9.19 -8.06 -7.73
C HIS A 105 -9.60 -8.06 -9.21
N GLN A 106 -10.28 -9.11 -9.67
CA GLN A 106 -10.83 -9.17 -11.03
C GLN A 106 -11.89 -8.09 -11.31
N GLN A 107 -12.52 -7.55 -10.26
CA GLN A 107 -13.55 -6.50 -10.35
C GLN A 107 -12.98 -5.07 -10.28
N GLY A 108 -11.66 -4.90 -10.21
CA GLY A 108 -11.01 -3.58 -10.15
C GLY A 108 -11.27 -2.80 -8.85
N LYS A 109 -11.69 -3.48 -7.77
CA LYS A 109 -11.90 -2.89 -6.44
C LYS A 109 -10.63 -3.03 -5.59
N THR A 110 -10.43 -2.08 -4.66
CA THR A 110 -9.37 -2.12 -3.64
C THR A 110 -9.47 -3.42 -2.84
N ALA A 111 -8.40 -4.24 -2.86
CA ALA A 111 -8.34 -5.52 -2.16
C ALA A 111 -7.06 -5.64 -1.33
N ALA A 112 -7.16 -6.32 -0.19
CA ALA A 112 -6.02 -6.59 0.68
C ALA A 112 -5.42 -7.97 0.41
N HIS A 113 -4.09 -8.06 0.33
CA HIS A 113 -3.37 -9.30 0.13
C HIS A 113 -2.52 -9.67 1.35
N VAL A 114 -2.70 -10.89 1.86
CA VAL A 114 -1.79 -11.52 2.83
C VAL A 114 -1.04 -12.64 2.12
N GLY A 115 0.25 -12.45 1.90
CA GLY A 115 1.14 -13.43 1.27
C GLY A 115 2.17 -13.97 2.26
N ILE A 116 2.71 -15.17 2.06
CA ILE A 116 3.86 -15.65 2.86
C ILE A 116 5.14 -15.20 2.15
N ARG A 117 6.07 -14.55 2.86
CA ARG A 117 7.36 -14.13 2.28
C ARG A 117 8.46 -15.15 2.54
N ASP A 118 8.49 -15.73 3.73
CA ASP A 118 9.43 -16.77 4.16
C ASP A 118 8.78 -17.66 5.25
N ARG A 119 9.54 -18.58 5.86
CA ARG A 119 9.00 -19.48 6.91
C ARG A 119 8.60 -18.73 8.20
N GLU A 120 9.06 -17.50 8.39
CA GLU A 120 9.01 -16.78 9.68
C GLU A 120 8.23 -15.46 9.63
N SER A 121 7.79 -15.03 8.43
CA SER A 121 7.02 -13.82 8.22
C SER A 121 5.96 -13.94 7.12
N GLU A 122 4.82 -13.31 7.36
CA GLU A 122 3.73 -13.13 6.40
C GLU A 122 3.66 -11.66 6.00
N LYS A 123 3.57 -11.37 4.72
CA LYS A 123 3.46 -10.03 4.18
C LYS A 123 2.00 -9.58 4.13
N PHE A 124 1.67 -8.49 4.81
CA PHE A 124 0.39 -7.81 4.69
C PHE A 124 0.54 -6.59 3.79
N ARG A 125 -0.12 -6.61 2.63
CA ARG A 125 -0.05 -5.52 1.66
C ARG A 125 -1.44 -5.10 1.20
N ILE A 126 -1.68 -3.80 1.24
CA ILE A 126 -2.88 -3.17 0.71
C ILE A 126 -2.45 -2.01 -0.17
N SER A 127 -3.07 -1.88 -1.34
CA SER A 127 -2.92 -0.69 -2.17
C SER A 127 -4.27 -0.01 -2.41
N THR A 128 -4.27 1.31 -2.46
CA THR A 128 -5.47 2.12 -2.69
C THR A 128 -5.10 3.46 -3.32
N ASN A 129 -6.00 4.10 -4.05
CA ASN A 129 -5.74 5.42 -4.63
C ASN A 129 -6.17 6.53 -3.67
N LEU A 130 -5.24 7.44 -3.34
CA LEU A 130 -5.54 8.68 -2.62
C LEU A 130 -5.77 9.80 -3.63
N ALA A 131 -6.85 10.55 -3.46
CA ALA A 131 -7.12 11.73 -4.28
C ALA A 131 -6.07 12.82 -4.03
N ALA A 132 -5.97 13.76 -4.98
CA ALA A 132 -5.06 14.90 -4.90
C ALA A 132 -5.23 15.69 -3.60
N GLY A 133 -4.14 15.95 -2.89
CA GLY A 133 -4.15 16.74 -1.64
C GLY A 133 -4.80 16.05 -0.44
N THR A 134 -5.11 14.75 -0.50
CA THR A 134 -5.82 14.04 0.59
C THR A 134 -4.90 13.15 1.42
N GLU A 135 -5.31 12.95 2.67
CA GLU A 135 -4.68 12.01 3.60
C GLU A 135 -5.38 10.65 3.58
N GLY A 136 -4.59 9.59 3.75
CA GLY A 136 -5.02 8.23 3.98
C GLY A 136 -4.49 7.72 5.33
N PRO A 137 -5.27 7.80 6.40
CA PRO A 137 -4.99 7.10 7.65
C PRO A 137 -5.19 5.58 7.48
N PHE A 138 -4.22 4.81 7.94
CA PHE A 138 -4.24 3.35 8.00
C PHE A 138 -4.01 2.88 9.43
N THR A 139 -4.74 1.85 9.85
CA THR A 139 -4.59 1.23 11.17
C THR A 139 -4.70 -0.27 11.05
N LEU A 140 -3.71 -0.99 11.58
CA LEU A 140 -3.66 -2.45 11.64
C LEU A 140 -3.50 -2.88 13.10
N ALA A 141 -4.37 -3.77 13.56
CA ALA A 141 -4.22 -4.49 14.81
C ALA A 141 -3.95 -5.97 14.51
N TYR A 142 -2.90 -6.52 15.14
CA TYR A 142 -2.58 -7.94 15.04
C TYR A 142 -2.10 -8.49 16.38
N GLU A 143 -2.24 -9.79 16.55
CA GLU A 143 -1.92 -10.53 17.76
C GLU A 143 -0.98 -11.68 17.44
N LYS A 144 -0.06 -11.97 18.36
CA LYS A 144 0.81 -13.13 18.25
C LYS A 144 1.00 -13.80 19.61
N LEU A 145 0.80 -15.11 19.65
CA LEU A 145 1.25 -15.93 20.77
C LEU A 145 2.78 -16.00 20.75
N LEU A 146 3.38 -15.60 21.87
CA LEU A 146 4.81 -15.68 22.10
C LEU A 146 5.14 -17.08 22.61
N GLN A 147 5.98 -17.79 21.86
CA GLN A 147 6.56 -19.04 22.32
C GLN A 147 7.86 -18.72 23.04
N GLY A 148 8.03 -19.24 24.25
CA GLY A 148 9.31 -19.18 24.94
C GLY A 148 10.32 -20.05 24.17
N HIS A 149 11.31 -19.43 23.54
CA HIS A 149 12.51 -20.17 23.12
C HIS A 149 13.39 -20.36 24.35
N GLN A 150 13.74 -21.61 24.68
CA GLN A 150 14.89 -21.85 25.54
C GLN A 150 16.13 -21.54 24.71
N GLY A 151 16.94 -20.59 25.21
CA GLY A 151 18.24 -20.25 24.63
C GLY A 151 19.27 -21.35 24.81
#